data_AF-A0A2E7ML08-F1
#
_entry.id   AF-A0A2E7ML08-F1
#
_cell.length_a   1.000
_cell.length_b   1.000
_cell.length_c   1.000
_cell.angle_alpha   90.00
_cell.angle_beta   90.00
_cell.angle_gamma   90.00
#
_symmetry.space_group_name_H-M   'P 1'
#
loop_
_entity.id
_entity.type
_entity.pdbx_description
1 polymer ?
#
loop_
_entity_poly.entity_id
_entity_poly.type
_entity_poly.pdbx_seq_one_letter_code
_entity_poly.pdbx_strand_id
1 'polypeptide(L)'
;MAEIEFEHGGLVKGSGDTDGEIKLEFATLDISFSEGLNYRGGVILSPLGLFNLIHDSPLNDLSNRPLVNREIIPTTLSEAGMGLWGTFYPSEEALLKYELYLVNGFNEKAGDRIRSGRGSHKKDNNEEKSLVGRFSYSPFLGLDLGTSFHHGAYDDAGDKNLTILALDGSYNTGPFDVKAEYASASVGEVDNDSRAGYYVQLGYHFLPGAIEQFPNSIFTASLRYDHIDLGGSDETRYTFGLNFRPEEETVMKLDYEIYDQRESSNGIIFSVASYF
;
A
#
# COMPACT_ATOMS: atom_id res chain seq x y z
N MET A 1 -14.88 -16.04 -9.89
CA MET A 1 -14.80 -14.72 -10.55
C MET A 1 -13.40 -14.57 -11.12
N ALA A 2 -13.22 -13.85 -12.23
CA ALA A 2 -11.90 -13.49 -12.73
C ALA A 2 -11.85 -11.96 -12.84
N GLU A 3 -10.75 -11.37 -12.38
CA GLU A 3 -10.54 -9.93 -12.35
C GLU A 3 -9.14 -9.61 -12.88
N ILE A 4 -9.01 -8.53 -13.65
CA ILE A 4 -7.76 -8.11 -14.29
C ILE A 4 -7.69 -6.58 -14.25
N GLU A 5 -6.55 -6.05 -13.82
CA GLU A 5 -6.27 -4.63 -13.69
C GLU A 5 -4.89 -4.27 -14.27
N PHE A 6 -4.84 -3.13 -14.97
CA PHE A 6 -3.63 -2.54 -15.53
C PHE A 6 -3.43 -1.14 -14.94
N GLU A 7 -2.22 -0.82 -14.46
CA GLU A 7 -1.88 0.52 -13.95
C GLU A 7 -0.68 1.09 -14.72
N HIS A 8 -0.66 2.43 -14.88
CA HIS A 8 0.38 3.23 -15.53
C HIS A 8 0.66 2.95 -17.02
N GLY A 9 0.96 4.02 -17.77
CA GLY A 9 1.77 3.92 -18.99
C GLY A 9 3.25 3.99 -18.61
N GLY A 10 4.05 2.94 -18.88
CA GLY A 10 5.45 2.89 -18.47
C GLY A 10 6.33 4.02 -19.04
N LEU A 11 7.39 4.41 -18.31
CA LEU A 11 8.42 5.32 -18.82
C LEU A 11 9.26 4.64 -19.91
N VAL A 12 9.39 5.33 -21.04
CA VAL A 12 10.23 4.91 -22.17
C VAL A 12 11.71 5.09 -21.81
N LYS A 13 12.40 4.01 -21.45
CA LYS A 13 13.85 3.90 -21.67
C LYS A 13 14.06 2.93 -22.82
N GLY A 14 14.20 3.46 -24.03
CA GLY A 14 14.41 2.64 -25.22
C GLY A 14 15.33 3.31 -26.23
N SER A 15 16.52 2.74 -26.36
CA SER A 15 17.20 2.63 -27.64
C SER A 15 16.30 1.86 -28.63
N GLY A 16 15.70 2.56 -29.59
CA GLY A 16 15.38 2.03 -30.91
C GLY A 16 14.16 1.10 -31.11
N ASP A 17 13.90 0.11 -30.25
CA ASP A 17 13.10 -1.07 -30.68
C ASP A 17 12.02 -1.57 -29.69
N THR A 18 11.42 -0.74 -28.84
CA THR A 18 10.29 -1.18 -27.98
C THR A 18 9.10 -0.22 -27.99
N ASP A 19 7.95 -0.74 -28.42
CA ASP A 19 6.63 -0.13 -28.27
C ASP A 19 6.16 -0.24 -26.80
N GLY A 20 5.40 0.75 -26.31
CA GLY A 20 5.10 0.96 -24.89
C GLY A 20 4.67 -0.28 -24.07
N GLU A 21 5.09 -0.32 -22.81
CA GLU A 21 4.78 -1.41 -21.87
C GLU A 21 3.55 -1.05 -21.02
N ILE A 22 2.54 -1.94 -21.03
CA ILE A 22 1.42 -1.94 -20.08
C ILE A 22 1.82 -2.83 -18.91
N LYS A 23 1.71 -2.33 -17.69
CA LYS A 23 1.99 -3.12 -16.48
C LYS A 23 0.71 -3.73 -15.95
N LEU A 24 0.75 -5.06 -15.78
CA LEU A 24 -0.28 -5.82 -15.08
C LEU A 24 -0.06 -5.63 -13.59
N GLU A 25 -1.07 -5.17 -12.87
CA GLU A 25 -0.97 -5.00 -11.42
C GLU A 25 -1.76 -6.04 -10.66
N PHE A 26 -2.93 -6.42 -11.14
CA PHE A 26 -3.76 -7.43 -10.50
C PHE A 26 -4.39 -8.33 -11.56
N ALA A 27 -4.35 -9.65 -11.34
CA ALA A 27 -4.99 -10.61 -12.23
C ALA A 27 -5.28 -11.90 -11.47
N THR A 28 -6.50 -12.07 -10.98
CA THR A 28 -6.83 -13.19 -10.09
C THR A 28 -8.02 -14.00 -10.58
N LEU A 29 -8.03 -15.26 -10.16
CA LEU A 29 -9.15 -16.17 -10.24
C LEU A 29 -9.57 -16.53 -8.81
N ASP A 30 -10.84 -16.27 -8.52
CA ASP A 30 -11.46 -16.57 -7.23
C ASP A 30 -12.48 -17.70 -7.36
N ILE A 31 -12.36 -18.69 -6.48
CA ILE A 31 -13.31 -19.78 -6.30
C ILE A 31 -13.90 -19.68 -4.90
N SER A 32 -15.18 -19.35 -4.84
CA SER A 32 -15.90 -19.21 -3.57
C SER A 32 -16.55 -20.51 -3.15
N PHE A 33 -16.23 -21.00 -1.96
CA PHE A 33 -16.89 -22.17 -1.36
C PHE A 33 -17.90 -21.75 -0.27
N SER A 34 -17.52 -20.75 0.54
CA SER A 34 -18.34 -20.14 1.58
C SER A 34 -17.77 -18.77 1.95
N GLU A 35 -18.49 -17.96 2.71
CA GLU A 35 -17.97 -16.66 3.20
C GLU A 35 -16.63 -16.83 3.95
N GLY A 36 -16.50 -17.84 4.80
CA GLY A 36 -15.30 -18.08 5.62
C GLY A 36 -14.16 -18.83 4.92
N LEU A 37 -14.37 -19.34 3.71
CA LEU A 37 -13.36 -20.11 2.97
C LEU A 37 -13.53 -19.97 1.47
N ASN A 38 -12.59 -19.26 0.85
CA ASN A 38 -12.49 -19.03 -0.57
C ASN A 38 -11.05 -19.25 -1.01
N TYR A 39 -10.86 -19.61 -2.27
CA TYR A 39 -9.56 -19.75 -2.89
C TYR A 39 -9.32 -18.60 -3.88
N ARG A 40 -8.10 -18.06 -3.89
CA ARG A 40 -7.61 -17.06 -4.84
C ARG A 40 -6.28 -17.50 -5.42
N GLY A 41 -6.09 -17.31 -6.72
CA GLY A 41 -4.79 -17.53 -7.38
C GLY A 41 -4.59 -16.63 -8.59
N GLY A 42 -3.33 -16.28 -8.88
CA GLY A 42 -2.96 -15.40 -10.00
C GLY A 42 -1.87 -14.41 -9.60
N VAL A 43 -1.91 -13.20 -10.17
CA VAL A 43 -1.14 -12.03 -9.71
C VAL A 43 -2.01 -11.30 -8.69
N ILE A 44 -1.65 -11.45 -7.42
CA ILE A 44 -2.42 -10.96 -6.28
C ILE A 44 -1.76 -9.68 -5.77
N LEU A 45 -2.55 -8.67 -5.43
CA LEU A 45 -2.07 -7.51 -4.66
C LEU A 45 -1.82 -8.00 -3.23
N SER A 46 -0.55 -8.05 -2.82
CA SER A 46 -0.16 -8.62 -1.54
C SER A 46 -0.81 -7.83 -0.40
N PRO A 47 -1.52 -8.48 0.54
CA PRO A 47 -2.27 -7.79 1.59
C PRO A 47 -1.36 -7.31 2.72
N LEU A 48 -0.37 -6.47 2.39
CA LEU A 48 0.68 -6.01 3.28
C LEU A 48 0.53 -4.50 3.53
N GLY A 49 0.07 -4.14 4.73
CA GLY A 49 -0.27 -2.76 5.09
C GLY A 49 -1.58 -2.26 4.47
N LEU A 50 -2.21 -1.29 5.12
CA LEU A 50 -3.39 -0.59 4.64
C LEU A 50 -3.07 0.14 3.33
N PHE A 51 -1.99 0.92 3.29
CA PHE A 51 -1.75 1.81 2.15
C PHE A 51 -1.49 1.02 0.85
N ASN A 52 -0.91 -0.19 0.91
CA ASN A 52 -0.76 -1.01 -0.30
C ASN A 52 -2.12 -1.44 -0.88
N LEU A 53 -3.14 -1.64 -0.04
CA LEU A 53 -4.48 -2.04 -0.49
C LEU A 53 -5.29 -0.88 -1.06
N ILE A 54 -4.95 0.37 -0.71
CA ILE A 54 -5.64 1.59 -1.15
C ILE A 54 -4.66 2.57 -1.80
N HIS A 55 -3.72 2.06 -2.58
CA HIS A 55 -2.58 2.84 -3.10
C HIS A 55 -2.95 3.80 -4.24
N ASP A 56 -4.15 3.65 -4.81
CA ASP A 56 -4.66 4.46 -5.91
C ASP A 56 -4.65 5.94 -5.59
N SER A 57 -4.13 6.73 -6.51
CA SER A 57 -4.01 8.18 -6.30
C SER A 57 -5.37 8.87 -6.06
N PRO A 58 -6.48 8.56 -6.77
CA PRO A 58 -7.78 9.18 -6.52
C PRO A 58 -8.31 8.99 -5.08
N LEU A 59 -8.05 7.82 -4.46
CA LEU A 59 -8.48 7.50 -3.10
C LEU A 59 -7.69 8.26 -2.03
N ASN A 60 -6.46 8.67 -2.34
CA ASN A 60 -5.56 9.28 -1.38
C ASN A 60 -5.73 10.79 -1.30
N ASP A 61 -5.75 11.35 -0.09
CA ASP A 61 -5.89 12.80 0.12
C ASP A 61 -4.64 13.61 -0.15
N LEU A 62 -3.47 12.97 -0.01
CA LEU A 62 -2.15 13.54 -0.23
C LEU A 62 -1.55 12.95 -1.52
N SER A 63 -0.61 13.67 -2.12
CA SER A 63 0.01 13.30 -3.40
C SER A 63 1.05 12.20 -3.23
N ASN A 64 1.95 12.37 -2.25
CA ASN A 64 3.01 11.41 -2.00
C ASN A 64 2.58 10.32 -1.03
N ARG A 65 3.08 9.11 -1.26
CA ARG A 65 2.94 7.97 -0.36
C ARG A 65 3.69 8.23 0.97
N PRO A 66 3.21 7.67 2.11
CA PRO A 66 3.91 7.75 3.39
C PRO A 66 5.35 7.22 3.31
N LEU A 67 6.24 7.66 4.20
CA LEU A 67 7.65 7.26 4.15
C LEU A 67 7.83 5.75 4.35
N VAL A 68 7.09 5.16 5.29
CA VAL A 68 7.08 3.71 5.55
C VAL A 68 6.69 2.91 4.29
N ASN A 69 5.78 3.43 3.47
CA ASN A 69 5.30 2.81 2.23
C ASN A 69 6.21 3.04 1.02
N ARG A 70 7.23 3.90 1.17
CA ARG A 70 8.26 4.13 0.16
C ARG A 70 9.47 3.24 0.37
N GLU A 71 9.81 2.95 1.63
CA GLU A 71 11.08 2.30 1.96
C GLU A 71 10.92 0.92 2.63
N ILE A 72 9.81 0.64 3.33
CA ILE A 72 9.64 -0.60 4.12
C ILE A 72 8.56 -1.51 3.54
N ILE A 73 7.32 -1.03 3.40
CA ILE A 73 6.22 -1.76 2.75
C ILE A 73 6.10 -1.24 1.32
N PRO A 74 6.61 -1.95 0.29
CA PRO A 74 6.42 -1.50 -1.07
C PRO A 74 4.92 -1.46 -1.38
N THR A 75 4.52 -0.36 -2.00
CA THR A 75 3.17 -0.16 -2.54
C THR A 75 3.11 -0.55 -4.00
N THR A 76 1.93 -0.87 -4.54
CA THR A 76 1.79 -1.60 -5.81
C THR A 76 2.63 -2.89 -5.77
N LEU A 77 2.59 -3.57 -4.62
CA LEU A 77 3.23 -4.86 -4.42
C LEU A 77 2.25 -5.95 -4.82
N SER A 78 2.43 -6.43 -6.04
CA SER A 78 1.70 -7.57 -6.56
C SER A 78 2.64 -8.74 -6.78
N GLU A 79 2.18 -9.93 -6.43
CA GLU A 79 3.00 -11.13 -6.46
C GLU A 79 2.22 -12.28 -7.09
N ALA A 80 2.90 -13.10 -7.89
CA ALA A 80 2.30 -14.32 -8.41
C ALA A 80 2.18 -15.33 -7.26
N GLY A 81 0.98 -15.85 -7.04
CA GLY A 81 0.72 -16.76 -5.93
C GLY A 81 -0.70 -17.27 -5.86
N MET A 82 -0.98 -17.97 -4.77
CA MET A 82 -2.30 -18.52 -4.48
C MET A 82 -2.49 -18.79 -2.99
N GLY A 83 -3.74 -18.90 -2.56
CA GLY A 83 -4.07 -19.31 -1.21
C GLY A 83 -5.53 -19.06 -0.90
N LEU A 84 -5.79 -18.75 0.37
CA LEU A 84 -7.12 -18.76 0.93
C LEU A 84 -7.45 -17.42 1.57
N TRP A 85 -8.71 -17.05 1.49
CA TRP A 85 -9.25 -15.91 2.20
C TRP A 85 -10.66 -16.20 2.69
N GLY A 86 -11.09 -15.45 3.69
CA GLY A 86 -12.44 -15.59 4.21
C GLY A 86 -12.85 -14.46 5.12
N THR A 87 -14.15 -14.41 5.33
CA THR A 87 -14.86 -13.41 6.11
C THR A 87 -15.72 -14.10 7.15
N PHE A 88 -15.71 -13.55 8.36
CA PHE A 88 -16.56 -13.97 9.47
C PHE A 88 -17.26 -12.75 10.06
N TYR A 89 -18.44 -12.98 10.64
CA TYR A 89 -19.27 -11.95 11.27
C TYR A 89 -19.47 -12.30 12.75
N PRO A 90 -18.56 -11.93 13.66
CA PRO A 90 -18.69 -12.24 15.08
C PRO A 90 -19.94 -11.62 15.74
N SER A 91 -20.45 -10.52 15.19
CA SER A 91 -21.72 -9.87 15.55
C SER A 91 -22.34 -9.22 14.32
N GLU A 92 -23.51 -8.59 14.46
CA GLU A 92 -24.16 -7.83 13.37
C GLU A 92 -23.35 -6.59 12.94
N GLU A 93 -22.51 -6.07 13.82
CA GLU A 93 -21.70 -4.85 13.59
C GLU A 93 -20.22 -5.16 13.30
N ALA A 94 -19.78 -6.38 13.66
CA ALA A 94 -18.38 -6.76 13.59
C ALA A 94 -18.05 -7.61 12.37
N LEU A 95 -16.92 -7.30 11.74
CA LEU A 95 -16.38 -7.99 10.57
C LEU A 95 -14.96 -8.46 10.86
N LEU A 96 -14.66 -9.73 10.58
CA LEU A 96 -13.31 -10.27 10.64
C LEU A 96 -12.96 -10.85 9.28
N LYS A 97 -11.81 -10.47 8.73
CA LYS A 97 -11.28 -11.02 7.47
C LYS A 97 -9.91 -11.62 7.70
N TYR A 98 -9.60 -12.68 6.97
CA TYR A 98 -8.24 -13.16 6.83
C TYR A 98 -7.89 -13.41 5.37
N GLU A 99 -6.62 -13.22 5.06
CA GLU A 99 -6.01 -13.56 3.78
C GLU A 99 -4.69 -14.26 4.07
N LEU A 100 -4.42 -15.37 3.39
CA LEU A 100 -3.18 -16.13 3.54
C LEU A 100 -2.78 -16.74 2.20
N TYR A 101 -1.65 -16.31 1.65
CA TYR A 101 -1.18 -16.71 0.34
C TYR A 101 0.27 -17.20 0.37
N LEU A 102 0.57 -18.18 -0.47
CA LEU A 102 1.93 -18.50 -0.88
C LEU A 102 2.20 -17.76 -2.19
N VAL A 103 3.30 -17.02 -2.21
CA VAL A 103 3.70 -16.17 -3.34
C VAL A 103 5.16 -16.43 -3.72
N ASN A 104 5.57 -16.07 -4.93
CA ASN A 104 6.98 -16.18 -5.33
C ASN A 104 7.90 -15.33 -4.45
N GLY A 105 7.45 -14.18 -3.94
CA GLY A 105 8.23 -13.38 -3.01
C GLY A 105 9.05 -12.27 -3.65
N PHE A 106 9.95 -11.72 -2.84
CA PHE A 106 10.93 -10.72 -3.24
C PHE A 106 12.14 -11.36 -3.94
N ASN A 107 12.88 -10.54 -4.69
CA ASN A 107 14.17 -10.92 -5.29
C ASN A 107 15.37 -10.25 -4.61
N GLU A 108 16.59 -10.63 -5.03
CA GLU A 108 17.86 -10.26 -4.38
C GLU A 108 18.04 -8.74 -4.19
N LYS A 109 17.42 -7.90 -5.03
CA LYS A 109 17.47 -6.43 -4.90
C LYS A 109 16.82 -5.92 -3.61
N ALA A 110 16.01 -6.73 -2.92
CA ALA A 110 15.46 -6.39 -1.61
C ALA A 110 16.56 -6.17 -0.56
N GLY A 111 17.74 -6.78 -0.74
CA GLY A 111 18.91 -6.57 0.11
C GLY A 111 19.37 -5.12 0.15
N ASP A 112 19.33 -4.42 -0.99
CA ASP A 112 19.66 -2.99 -1.06
C ASP A 112 18.45 -2.14 -0.62
N ARG A 113 17.34 -2.30 -1.34
CA ARG A 113 16.10 -1.56 -1.11
C ARG A 113 14.93 -2.50 -1.32
N ILE A 114 14.16 -2.75 -0.26
CA ILE A 114 12.97 -3.62 -0.27
C ILE A 114 12.06 -3.28 -1.45
N ARG A 115 11.82 -1.99 -1.71
CA ARG A 115 11.00 -1.53 -2.84
C ARG A 115 11.51 -1.96 -4.22
N SER A 116 12.81 -2.08 -4.42
CA SER A 116 13.44 -2.53 -5.66
C SER A 116 13.39 -4.04 -5.84
N GLY A 117 13.12 -4.77 -4.75
CA GLY A 117 13.08 -6.22 -4.69
C GLY A 117 11.75 -6.86 -5.08
N ARG A 118 10.75 -6.11 -5.57
CA ARG A 118 9.48 -6.70 -6.01
C ARG A 118 9.74 -7.80 -7.04
N GLY A 119 9.18 -8.99 -6.79
CA GLY A 119 9.35 -10.16 -7.63
C GLY A 119 8.83 -9.97 -9.06
N SER A 120 9.29 -10.81 -9.98
CA SER A 120 8.74 -10.85 -11.33
C SER A 120 7.49 -11.73 -11.38
N HIS A 121 6.46 -11.31 -12.12
CA HIS A 121 5.30 -12.17 -12.40
C HIS A 121 5.64 -13.33 -13.35
N LYS A 122 6.78 -13.26 -14.06
CA LYS A 122 7.16 -14.22 -15.12
C LYS A 122 8.13 -15.28 -14.64
N LYS A 123 9.04 -14.92 -13.73
CA LYS A 123 10.11 -15.79 -13.27
C LYS A 123 10.23 -15.68 -11.78
N ASP A 124 10.42 -16.82 -11.15
CA ASP A 124 10.91 -16.89 -9.79
C ASP A 124 12.44 -16.84 -9.82
N ASN A 125 13.05 -16.04 -8.94
CA ASN A 125 14.52 -15.94 -8.89
C ASN A 125 15.13 -17.07 -8.04
N ASN A 126 14.34 -17.65 -7.15
CA ASN A 126 14.69 -18.84 -6.38
C ASN A 126 13.57 -19.90 -6.51
N GLU A 127 13.74 -21.07 -5.90
CA GLU A 127 12.68 -22.10 -5.85
C GLU A 127 11.83 -22.00 -4.56
N GLU A 128 12.13 -21.02 -3.71
CA GLU A 128 11.48 -20.81 -2.42
C GLU A 128 10.17 -20.03 -2.60
N LYS A 129 9.27 -20.12 -1.62
CA LYS A 129 8.01 -19.35 -1.63
C LYS A 129 7.93 -18.51 -0.38
N SER A 130 7.40 -17.31 -0.53
CA SER A 130 7.09 -16.46 0.60
C SER A 130 5.66 -16.69 1.06
N LEU A 131 5.46 -16.63 2.38
CA LEU A 131 4.15 -16.59 3.00
C LEU A 131 3.76 -15.13 3.23
N VAL A 132 2.61 -14.73 2.71
CA VAL A 132 2.01 -13.41 2.97
C VAL A 132 0.64 -13.60 3.58
N GLY A 133 0.31 -12.78 4.58
CA GLY A 133 -1.00 -12.86 5.20
C GLY A 133 -1.43 -11.59 5.89
N ARG A 134 -2.75 -11.48 6.08
CA ARG A 134 -3.40 -10.35 6.73
C ARG A 134 -4.57 -10.83 7.58
N PHE A 135 -4.75 -10.19 8.71
CA PHE A 135 -5.96 -10.25 9.52
C PHE A 135 -6.51 -8.83 9.67
N SER A 136 -7.79 -8.66 9.33
CA SER A 136 -8.50 -7.39 9.49
C SER A 136 -9.67 -7.58 10.44
N TYR A 137 -9.89 -6.61 11.33
CA TYR A 137 -11.00 -6.60 12.25
C TYR A 137 -11.65 -5.21 12.29
N SER A 138 -12.95 -5.19 12.01
CA SER A 138 -13.78 -3.98 12.04
C SER A 138 -14.86 -4.21 13.10
N PRO A 139 -14.70 -3.73 14.34
CA PRO A 139 -15.65 -4.02 15.41
C PRO A 139 -17.01 -3.33 15.25
N PHE A 140 -17.03 -2.20 14.53
CA PHE A 140 -18.21 -1.40 14.20
C PHE A 140 -17.93 -0.55 12.96
N LEU A 141 -18.98 -0.02 12.35
CA LEU A 141 -18.87 0.80 11.15
C LEU A 141 -17.93 2.00 11.35
N GLY A 142 -16.97 2.14 10.44
CA GLY A 142 -16.03 3.25 10.41
C GLY A 142 -14.68 2.98 11.07
N LEU A 143 -14.53 1.95 11.90
CA LEU A 143 -13.23 1.54 12.45
C LEU A 143 -12.76 0.23 11.81
N ASP A 144 -11.58 0.26 11.20
CA ASP A 144 -10.88 -0.90 10.66
C ASP A 144 -9.49 -1.00 11.28
N LEU A 145 -9.12 -2.19 11.74
CA LEU A 145 -7.79 -2.51 12.25
C LEU A 145 -7.21 -3.65 11.45
N GLY A 146 -5.92 -3.60 11.14
CA GLY A 146 -5.24 -4.59 10.33
C GLY A 146 -3.88 -4.96 10.90
N THR A 147 -3.52 -6.24 10.77
CA THR A 147 -2.13 -6.68 10.88
C THR A 147 -1.80 -7.57 9.71
N SER A 148 -0.57 -7.46 9.20
CA SER A 148 -0.12 -8.26 8.06
C SER A 148 1.35 -8.58 8.15
N PHE A 149 1.76 -9.62 7.45
CA PHE A 149 3.13 -10.05 7.37
C PHE A 149 3.49 -10.56 5.99
N HIS A 150 4.78 -10.51 5.66
CA HIS A 150 5.39 -11.19 4.52
C HIS A 150 6.69 -11.83 4.99
N HIS A 151 6.92 -13.09 4.65
CA HIS A 151 8.12 -13.82 5.07
C HIS A 151 8.55 -14.83 4.00
N GLY A 152 9.80 -14.76 3.58
CA GLY A 152 10.44 -15.80 2.77
C GLY A 152 11.81 -15.40 2.25
N ALA A 153 12.47 -16.34 1.57
CA ALA A 153 13.79 -16.11 1.00
C ALA A 153 13.69 -15.12 -0.17
N TYR A 154 14.59 -14.13 -0.19
CA TYR A 154 14.60 -13.11 -1.24
C TYR A 154 15.81 -13.24 -2.18
N ASP A 155 16.93 -13.78 -1.71
CA ASP A 155 18.14 -13.89 -2.51
C ASP A 155 18.06 -15.06 -3.49
N ASP A 156 18.89 -14.98 -4.54
CA ASP A 156 18.91 -15.98 -5.62
C ASP A 156 19.37 -17.37 -5.12
N ALA A 157 20.14 -17.42 -4.03
CA ALA A 157 20.56 -18.66 -3.39
C ALA A 157 19.47 -19.31 -2.52
N GLY A 158 18.47 -18.54 -2.07
CA GLY A 158 17.44 -19.01 -1.14
C GLY A 158 17.89 -19.07 0.33
N ASP A 159 18.99 -18.41 0.69
CA ASP A 159 19.62 -18.51 2.02
C ASP A 159 19.22 -17.35 2.95
N LYS A 160 18.78 -16.23 2.41
CA LYS A 160 18.48 -15.00 3.16
C LYS A 160 17.00 -14.66 3.11
N ASN A 161 16.42 -14.52 4.30
CA ASN A 161 15.01 -14.18 4.45
C ASN A 161 14.79 -12.67 4.54
N LEU A 162 13.64 -12.25 4.01
CA LEU A 162 13.03 -10.96 4.29
C LEU A 162 11.79 -11.23 5.12
N THR A 163 11.67 -10.55 6.26
CA THR A 163 10.43 -10.53 7.04
C THR A 163 9.93 -9.11 7.15
N ILE A 164 8.68 -8.86 6.78
CA ILE A 164 7.99 -7.59 6.99
C ILE A 164 6.80 -7.85 7.89
N LEU A 165 6.64 -7.04 8.93
CA LEU A 165 5.46 -7.02 9.80
C LEU A 165 4.82 -5.64 9.73
N ALA A 166 3.49 -5.60 9.69
CA ALA A 166 2.74 -4.35 9.66
C ALA A 166 1.53 -4.39 10.62
N LEU A 167 1.22 -3.21 11.17
CA LEU A 167 0.04 -2.91 11.95
C LEU A 167 -0.56 -1.62 11.41
N ASP A 168 -1.85 -1.61 11.11
CA ASP A 168 -2.54 -0.46 10.54
C ASP A 168 -3.94 -0.29 11.11
N GLY A 169 -4.50 0.90 10.92
CA GLY A 169 -5.89 1.17 11.21
C GLY A 169 -6.40 2.42 10.54
N SER A 170 -7.71 2.43 10.28
CA SER A 170 -8.45 3.60 9.81
C SER A 170 -9.70 3.82 10.65
N TYR A 171 -10.00 5.07 10.95
CA TYR A 171 -11.22 5.45 11.67
C TYR A 171 -11.88 6.65 11.01
N ASN A 172 -13.11 6.47 10.53
CA ASN A 172 -13.89 7.51 9.87
C ASN A 172 -15.11 7.84 10.74
N THR A 173 -15.23 9.10 11.14
CA THR A 173 -16.31 9.58 12.02
C THR A 173 -16.75 10.99 11.66
N GLY A 174 -17.97 11.13 11.14
CA GLY A 174 -18.49 12.43 10.71
C GLY A 174 -17.59 13.04 9.62
N PRO A 175 -17.07 14.27 9.79
CA PRO A 175 -16.18 14.89 8.81
C PRO A 175 -14.71 14.52 9.01
N PHE A 176 -14.36 13.57 9.88
CA PHE A 176 -12.98 13.25 10.22
C PHE A 176 -12.59 11.85 9.79
N ASP A 177 -11.36 11.73 9.29
CA ASP A 177 -10.77 10.47 8.85
C ASP A 177 -9.36 10.36 9.44
N VAL A 178 -9.09 9.26 10.12
CA VAL A 178 -7.80 8.99 10.74
C VAL A 178 -7.23 7.73 10.12
N LYS A 179 -5.98 7.77 9.66
CA LYS A 179 -5.27 6.59 9.16
C LYS A 179 -3.91 6.50 9.85
N ALA A 180 -3.51 5.31 10.24
CA ALA A 180 -2.19 5.07 10.80
C ALA A 180 -1.66 3.72 10.34
N GLU A 181 -0.35 3.63 10.15
CA GLU A 181 0.34 2.39 9.82
C GLU A 181 1.74 2.40 10.42
N TYR A 182 2.15 1.26 10.96
CA TYR A 182 3.49 0.96 11.42
C TYR A 182 4.00 -0.28 10.70
N ALA A 183 5.27 -0.28 10.34
CA ALA A 183 5.93 -1.44 9.76
C ALA A 183 7.33 -1.63 10.31
N SER A 184 7.75 -2.89 10.36
CA SER A 184 9.15 -3.26 10.53
C SER A 184 9.56 -4.28 9.49
N ALA A 185 10.83 -4.23 9.08
CA ALA A 185 11.43 -5.20 8.19
C ALA A 185 12.78 -5.67 8.73
N SER A 186 13.05 -6.95 8.59
CA SER A 186 14.34 -7.58 8.85
C SER A 186 14.85 -8.20 7.55
N VAL A 187 16.02 -7.76 7.10
CA VAL A 187 16.63 -8.18 5.84
C VAL A 187 17.88 -9.01 6.12
N GLY A 188 17.89 -10.28 5.73
CA GLY A 188 19.03 -11.19 5.93
C GLY A 188 18.95 -12.02 7.22
N GLU A 189 20.10 -12.34 7.82
CA GLU A 189 20.17 -13.04 9.11
C GLU A 189 19.87 -12.07 10.28
N VAL A 190 19.39 -12.66 11.38
CA VAL A 190 18.65 -12.09 12.53
C VAL A 190 19.28 -10.86 13.24
N ASP A 191 20.41 -10.31 12.81
CA ASP A 191 21.16 -9.31 13.58
C ASP A 191 21.82 -8.12 12.81
N ASN A 192 21.51 -7.82 11.55
CA ASN A 192 22.26 -6.75 10.85
C ASN A 192 21.52 -5.66 10.05
N ASP A 193 20.20 -5.74 9.79
CA ASP A 193 19.49 -4.65 9.14
C ASP A 193 18.00 -4.66 9.49
N SER A 194 17.66 -4.09 10.65
CA SER A 194 16.27 -3.84 11.06
C SER A 194 15.87 -2.44 10.64
N ARG A 195 14.79 -2.34 9.86
CA ARG A 195 14.20 -1.08 9.41
C ARG A 195 12.81 -0.96 10.00
N ALA A 196 12.42 0.22 10.45
CA ALA A 196 11.09 0.44 11.00
C ALA A 196 10.56 1.84 10.68
N GLY A 197 9.25 2.00 10.68
CA GLY A 197 8.65 3.30 10.43
C GLY A 197 7.15 3.30 10.62
N TYR A 198 6.59 4.50 10.66
CA TYR A 198 5.16 4.69 10.79
C TYR A 198 4.70 6.02 10.21
N TYR A 199 3.39 6.12 10.00
CA TYR A 199 2.74 7.40 9.77
C TYR A 199 1.40 7.49 10.51
N VAL A 200 0.96 8.72 10.74
CA VAL A 200 -0.41 9.05 11.15
C VAL A 200 -0.91 10.18 10.27
N GLN A 201 -2.10 10.02 9.71
CA GLN A 201 -2.77 10.99 8.86
C GLN A 201 -4.15 11.34 9.43
N LEU A 202 -4.45 12.63 9.45
CA LEU A 202 -5.75 13.19 9.82
C LEU A 202 -6.32 13.93 8.61
N GLY A 203 -7.54 13.60 8.23
CA GLY A 203 -8.35 14.29 7.23
C GLY A 203 -9.53 14.99 7.89
N TYR A 204 -9.87 16.17 7.41
CA TYR A 204 -11.09 16.89 7.76
C TYR A 204 -11.82 17.31 6.49
N HIS A 205 -13.00 16.74 6.28
CA HIS A 205 -13.90 17.02 5.17
C HIS A 205 -14.78 18.23 5.45
N PHE A 206 -14.84 19.18 4.52
CA PHE A 206 -15.59 20.41 4.67
C PHE A 206 -16.16 20.91 3.35
N LEU A 207 -17.14 21.82 3.47
CA LEU A 207 -17.81 22.46 2.33
C LEU A 207 -18.39 21.46 1.30
N PRO A 208 -19.19 20.45 1.72
CA PRO A 208 -19.83 19.54 0.78
C PRO A 208 -20.79 20.30 -0.12
N GLY A 209 -20.67 20.11 -1.44
CA GLY A 209 -21.51 20.73 -2.47
C GLY A 209 -21.42 22.25 -2.53
N ALA A 210 -20.30 22.84 -2.06
CA ALA A 210 -20.17 24.30 -1.99
C ALA A 210 -20.04 24.98 -3.37
N ILE A 211 -19.73 24.22 -4.42
CA ILE A 211 -19.67 24.71 -5.80
C ILE A 211 -20.92 24.22 -6.53
N GLU A 212 -21.78 25.15 -6.98
CA GLU A 212 -23.06 24.81 -7.62
C GLU A 212 -22.92 23.91 -8.86
N GLN A 213 -21.83 24.05 -9.60
CA GLN A 213 -21.53 23.21 -10.77
C GLN A 213 -21.13 21.77 -10.41
N PHE A 214 -20.72 21.54 -9.16
CA PHE A 214 -20.26 20.25 -8.63
C PHE A 214 -20.99 19.96 -7.30
N PRO A 215 -22.28 19.59 -7.35
CA PRO A 215 -23.10 19.42 -6.14
C PRO A 215 -22.61 18.31 -5.21
N ASN A 216 -21.85 17.34 -5.72
CA ASN A 216 -21.24 16.26 -4.94
C ASN A 216 -19.81 16.60 -4.47
N SER A 217 -19.36 17.83 -4.70
CA SER A 217 -17.97 18.18 -4.43
C SER A 217 -17.65 18.24 -2.94
N ILE A 218 -16.38 18.02 -2.60
CA ILE A 218 -15.90 18.10 -1.22
C ILE A 218 -14.48 18.62 -1.17
N PHE A 219 -14.18 19.41 -0.14
CA PHE A 219 -12.81 19.81 0.20
C PHE A 219 -12.33 18.98 1.39
N THR A 220 -11.04 18.65 1.39
CA THR A 220 -10.41 17.96 2.52
C THR A 220 -9.12 18.64 2.91
N ALA A 221 -9.00 19.01 4.18
CA ALA A 221 -7.74 19.47 4.77
C ALA A 221 -7.08 18.26 5.42
N SER A 222 -5.80 18.04 5.14
CA SER A 222 -5.06 16.86 5.59
C SER A 222 -3.76 17.24 6.30
N LEU A 223 -3.44 16.49 7.34
CA LEU A 223 -2.15 16.55 8.04
C LEU A 223 -1.60 15.13 8.15
N ARG A 224 -0.36 14.91 7.72
CA ARG A 224 0.36 13.65 7.95
C ARG A 224 1.70 13.88 8.62
N TYR A 225 2.00 13.03 9.59
CA TYR A 225 3.31 12.86 10.18
C TYR A 225 3.86 11.50 9.78
N ASP A 226 5.09 11.47 9.26
CA ASP A 226 5.82 10.27 8.86
C ASP A 226 7.15 10.20 9.63
N HIS A 227 7.55 9.01 10.05
CA HIS A 227 8.89 8.73 10.59
C HIS A 227 9.39 7.37 10.13
N ILE A 228 10.66 7.29 9.70
CA ILE A 228 11.35 6.03 9.36
C ILE A 228 12.76 6.01 9.96
N ASP A 229 13.23 4.81 10.30
CA ASP A 229 14.60 4.47 10.65
C ASP A 229 15.03 3.27 9.79
N LEU A 230 16.08 3.45 8.99
CA LEU A 230 16.60 2.46 8.04
C LEU A 230 17.94 1.86 8.48
N GLY A 231 18.29 1.87 9.77
CA GLY A 231 19.52 1.25 10.26
C GLY A 231 20.79 2.04 9.92
N GLY A 232 20.65 3.36 9.75
CA GLY A 232 21.76 4.25 9.37
C GLY A 232 21.31 5.63 8.89
N SER A 233 20.04 5.77 8.53
CA SER A 233 19.39 7.05 8.28
C SER A 233 18.01 7.07 8.91
N ASP A 234 17.69 8.17 9.59
CA ASP A 234 16.34 8.51 9.99
C ASP A 234 15.78 9.61 9.08
N GLU A 235 14.47 9.59 8.88
CA GLU A 235 13.77 10.65 8.15
C GLU A 235 12.42 10.91 8.80
N THR A 236 12.14 12.18 9.05
CA THR A 236 10.84 12.66 9.52
C THR A 236 10.27 13.62 8.50
N ARG A 237 8.97 13.47 8.20
CA ARG A 237 8.25 14.36 7.29
C ARG A 237 6.90 14.79 7.87
N TYR A 238 6.62 16.08 7.75
CA TYR A 238 5.29 16.65 7.96
C TYR A 238 4.70 17.04 6.61
N THR A 239 3.45 16.63 6.35
CA THR A 239 2.72 17.02 5.13
C THR A 239 1.44 17.74 5.51
N PHE A 240 1.25 18.94 4.98
CA PHE A 240 0.01 19.70 5.06
C PHE A 240 -0.63 19.72 3.68
N GLY A 241 -1.83 19.15 3.55
CA GLY A 241 -2.52 19.03 2.28
C GLY A 241 -3.87 19.74 2.27
N LEU A 242 -4.23 20.28 1.11
CA LEU A 242 -5.58 20.66 0.77
C LEU A 242 -5.96 19.97 -0.54
N ASN A 243 -7.05 19.21 -0.54
CA ASN A 243 -7.58 18.63 -1.75
C ASN A 243 -9.03 19.05 -2.02
N PHE A 244 -9.39 18.97 -3.29
CA PHE A 244 -10.72 19.23 -3.81
C PHE A 244 -11.13 18.07 -4.72
N ARG A 245 -12.26 17.44 -4.40
CA ARG A 245 -12.91 16.44 -5.24
C ARG A 245 -14.17 17.04 -5.85
N PRO A 246 -14.21 17.35 -7.16
CA PRO A 246 -15.45 17.80 -7.81
C PRO A 246 -16.50 16.70 -7.89
N GLU A 247 -16.05 15.45 -8.07
CA GLU A 247 -16.83 14.20 -8.00
C GLU A 247 -15.97 13.15 -7.29
N GLU A 248 -16.54 12.03 -6.86
CA GLU A 248 -15.84 11.01 -6.07
C GLU A 248 -14.60 10.42 -6.78
N GLU A 249 -14.65 10.34 -8.10
CA GLU A 249 -13.61 9.70 -8.93
C GLU A 249 -12.41 10.60 -9.22
N THR A 250 -12.50 11.91 -8.98
CA THR A 250 -11.47 12.89 -9.37
C THR A 250 -11.01 13.71 -8.18
N VAL A 251 -9.70 13.91 -8.05
CA VAL A 251 -9.10 14.71 -6.98
C VAL A 251 -8.02 15.65 -7.51
N MET A 252 -8.04 16.88 -7.03
CA MET A 252 -6.98 17.88 -7.19
C MET A 252 -6.34 18.14 -5.83
N LYS A 253 -5.00 18.13 -5.75
CA LYS A 253 -4.25 18.16 -4.49
C LYS A 253 -3.20 19.25 -4.50
N LEU A 254 -3.05 19.93 -3.37
CA LEU A 254 -1.99 20.88 -3.08
C LEU A 254 -1.39 20.54 -1.71
N ASP A 255 -0.14 20.09 -1.70
CA ASP A 255 0.54 19.66 -0.49
C ASP A 255 1.79 20.52 -0.23
N TYR A 256 2.09 20.76 1.03
CA TYR A 256 3.35 21.31 1.50
C TYR A 256 4.05 20.30 2.40
N GLU A 257 5.26 19.89 2.01
CA GLU A 257 6.06 18.90 2.73
C GLU A 257 7.28 19.54 3.38
N ILE A 258 7.52 19.19 4.65
CA ILE A 258 8.67 19.62 5.44
C ILE A 258 9.45 18.37 5.86
N TYR A 259 10.74 18.36 5.55
CA TYR A 259 11.65 17.26 5.86
C TYR A 259 12.67 17.71 6.93
N ASP A 260 12.98 16.84 7.89
CA ASP A 260 14.01 17.11 8.91
C ASP A 260 15.43 16.72 8.46
N GLN A 261 15.56 16.01 7.32
CA GLN A 261 16.87 15.65 6.78
C GLN A 261 17.56 16.81 6.07
N ARG A 262 18.86 16.97 6.35
CA ARG A 262 19.73 18.06 5.89
C ARG A 262 19.85 18.19 4.36
N GLU A 263 19.62 17.10 3.62
CA GLU A 263 19.69 17.06 2.15
C GLU A 263 18.32 17.09 1.46
N SER A 264 17.22 17.10 2.22
CA SER A 264 15.86 17.12 1.67
C SER A 264 15.34 18.56 1.57
N SER A 265 14.76 18.90 0.42
CA SER A 265 14.15 20.20 0.19
C SER A 265 12.66 20.18 0.54
N ASN A 266 12.24 21.08 1.42
CA ASN A 266 10.82 21.38 1.62
C ASN A 266 10.20 21.87 0.30
N GLY A 267 8.95 21.51 0.04
CA GLY A 267 8.38 21.74 -1.28
C GLY A 267 6.86 21.78 -1.30
N ILE A 268 6.35 22.47 -2.33
CA ILE A 268 4.95 22.43 -2.72
C ILE A 268 4.78 21.36 -3.79
N ILE A 269 3.74 20.55 -3.68
CA ILE A 269 3.40 19.51 -4.63
C ILE A 269 1.98 19.75 -5.13
N PHE A 270 1.82 19.71 -6.44
CA PHE A 270 0.51 19.76 -7.10
C PHE A 270 0.27 18.43 -7.80
N SER A 271 -0.94 17.87 -7.64
CA SER A 271 -1.33 16.62 -8.27
C SER A 271 -2.79 16.64 -8.70
N VAL A 272 -3.10 15.96 -9.79
CA VAL A 272 -4.47 15.66 -10.22
C VAL A 272 -4.54 14.18 -10.57
N ALA A 273 -5.56 13.49 -10.07
CA ALA A 273 -5.80 12.08 -10.33
C ALA A 273 -7.28 11.81 -10.56
N SER A 274 -7.59 10.87 -11.45
CA SER A 274 -8.96 10.51 -11.81
C SER A 274 -9.01 9.05 -12.25
N TYR A 275 -10.14 8.36 -12.00
CA TYR A 275 -10.47 7.10 -12.66
C TYR A 275 -11.02 7.37 -14.07
N PHE A 276 -10.67 6.54 -15.06
CA PHE A 276 -11.08 6.68 -16.46
C PHE A 276 -11.69 5.40 -17.01
#